data_AF-A0A7S1BUW0-F1
#
_entry.id   AF-A0A7S1BUW0-F1
#
_cell.length_a   1.000
_cell.length_b   1.000
_cell.length_c   1.000
_cell.angle_alpha   90.00
_cell.angle_beta   90.00
_cell.angle_gamma   90.00
#
_symmetry.space_group_name_H-M   'P 1'
#
loop_
_entity.id
_entity.type
_entity.pdbx_description
1 polymer ?
#
loop_
_entity_poly.entity_id
_entity_poly.type
_entity_poly.pdbx_seq_one_letter_code
_entity_poly.pdbx_strand_id
1 'polypeptide(L)'
;MLASNYRRGGAEIVRVSQETMAEAAYKSIVAAAGPDQTSATPGYNILGISKDRAQEIFDEVASENFETTLQQQQRMMESSKEELVTKKDDPKSEGGGGDEVDVMKQVLEENSAEDLEKSKEKKAPAELSIYECETCGYTLFPSSGRDFKFFPDDFVCPECQAPKDKFVQKKQNIDS
;
A
#
# COMPACT_ATOMS: atom_id res chain seq x y z
N MET A 1 -34.64 -0.11 0.42
CA MET A 1 -34.44 -1.54 0.07
C MET A 1 -33.04 -1.76 -0.53
N LEU A 2 -31.96 -1.42 0.19
CA LEU A 2 -30.56 -1.61 -0.29
C LEU A 2 -29.84 -2.78 0.41
N ALA A 3 -30.35 -3.27 1.54
CA ALA A 3 -29.72 -4.33 2.33
C ALA A 3 -29.93 -5.76 1.77
N SER A 4 -30.85 -5.96 0.82
CA SER A 4 -31.19 -7.30 0.31
C SER A 4 -30.22 -7.81 -0.75
N ASN A 5 -29.52 -6.92 -1.46
CA ASN A 5 -28.60 -7.33 -2.54
C ASN A 5 -27.24 -7.79 -1.99
N TYR A 6 -26.79 -7.24 -0.85
CA TYR A 6 -25.56 -7.68 -0.18
C TYR A 6 -25.65 -9.14 0.33
N ARG A 7 -26.84 -9.61 0.75
CA ARG A 7 -27.00 -10.99 1.23
C ARG A 7 -26.93 -12.03 0.11
N ARG A 8 -27.33 -11.69 -1.11
CA ARG A 8 -27.38 -12.65 -2.23
C ARG A 8 -26.02 -12.79 -2.94
N GLY A 9 -25.21 -11.72 -2.95
CA GLY A 9 -23.85 -11.75 -3.51
C GLY A 9 -22.75 -12.08 -2.51
N GLY A 10 -22.97 -11.86 -1.20
CA GLY A 10 -21.91 -12.01 -0.19
C GLY A 10 -21.32 -13.41 -0.10
N ALA A 11 -22.16 -14.46 -0.17
CA ALA A 11 -21.69 -15.84 -0.11
C ALA A 11 -20.81 -16.20 -1.33
N GLU A 12 -21.20 -15.74 -2.52
CA GLU A 12 -20.44 -16.00 -3.74
C GLU A 12 -19.12 -15.22 -3.78
N ILE A 13 -19.12 -13.96 -3.32
CA ILE A 13 -17.89 -13.17 -3.20
C ILE A 13 -16.90 -13.84 -2.25
N VAL A 14 -17.38 -14.34 -1.11
CA VAL A 14 -16.53 -15.06 -0.15
C VAL A 14 -16.01 -16.35 -0.77
N ARG A 15 -16.85 -17.12 -1.47
CA ARG A 15 -16.44 -18.35 -2.16
C ARG A 15 -15.33 -18.08 -3.17
N VAL A 16 -15.54 -17.13 -4.09
CA VAL A 16 -14.56 -16.76 -5.12
C VAL A 16 -13.28 -16.22 -4.47
N SER A 17 -13.39 -15.42 -3.40
CA SER A 17 -12.22 -14.94 -2.67
C SER A 17 -11.44 -16.08 -2.02
N GLN A 18 -12.12 -17.07 -1.43
CA GLN A 18 -11.47 -18.23 -0.82
C GLN A 18 -10.78 -19.11 -1.88
N GLU A 19 -11.44 -19.36 -3.01
CA GLU A 19 -10.88 -20.11 -4.14
C GLU A 19 -9.65 -19.42 -4.71
N THR A 20 -9.72 -18.13 -4.99
CA THR A 20 -8.57 -17.35 -5.49
C THR A 20 -7.39 -17.32 -4.52
N MET A 21 -7.65 -17.18 -3.21
CA MET A 21 -6.60 -17.26 -2.19
C MET A 21 -5.98 -18.65 -2.11
N ALA A 22 -6.79 -19.70 -2.19
CA ALA A 22 -6.32 -21.08 -2.21
C ALA A 22 -5.43 -21.34 -3.44
N GLU A 23 -5.86 -20.93 -4.63
CA GLU A 23 -5.08 -21.07 -5.87
C GLU A 23 -3.76 -20.30 -5.79
N ALA A 24 -3.77 -19.05 -5.30
CA ALA A 24 -2.55 -18.26 -5.14
C ALA A 24 -1.59 -18.91 -4.13
N ALA A 25 -2.09 -19.41 -3.00
CA ALA A 25 -1.29 -20.14 -2.03
C ALA A 25 -0.69 -21.41 -2.63
N TYR A 26 -1.46 -22.17 -3.41
CA TYR A 26 -0.96 -23.36 -4.07
C TYR A 26 0.11 -23.04 -5.13
N LYS A 27 -0.10 -22.02 -5.97
CA LYS A 27 0.92 -21.50 -6.92
C LYS A 27 2.23 -21.20 -6.21
N SER A 28 2.16 -20.53 -5.06
CA SER A 28 3.35 -20.20 -4.28
C SER A 28 4.10 -21.44 -3.76
N ILE A 29 3.37 -22.49 -3.39
CA ILE A 29 3.94 -23.76 -2.93
C ILE A 29 4.62 -24.49 -4.11
N VAL A 30 3.96 -24.55 -5.28
CA VAL A 30 4.53 -25.17 -6.49
C VAL A 30 5.83 -24.44 -6.87
N ALA A 31 5.81 -23.11 -6.96
CA ALA A 31 6.98 -22.31 -7.29
C ALA A 31 8.12 -22.48 -6.28
N ALA A 32 7.80 -22.47 -4.98
CA ALA A 32 8.79 -22.63 -3.91
C ALA A 32 9.47 -24.00 -3.91
N ALA A 33 8.76 -25.03 -4.35
CA ALA A 33 9.31 -26.37 -4.39
C ALA A 33 10.17 -26.64 -5.63
N GLY A 34 10.09 -25.78 -6.64
CA GLY A 34 11.07 -25.67 -7.72
C GLY A 34 10.91 -26.66 -8.87
N PRO A 35 11.81 -26.58 -9.86
CA PRO A 35 11.68 -27.28 -11.14
C PRO A 35 11.94 -28.79 -11.08
N ASP A 36 12.43 -29.31 -9.96
CA ASP A 36 12.73 -30.74 -9.79
C ASP A 36 11.45 -31.60 -9.66
N GLN A 37 10.28 -30.97 -9.58
CA GLN A 37 9.00 -31.66 -9.48
C GLN A 37 8.54 -32.18 -10.84
N THR A 38 8.05 -33.43 -10.85
CA THR A 38 7.52 -34.11 -12.04
C THR A 38 6.01 -34.27 -12.02
N SER A 39 5.33 -33.83 -10.95
CA SER A 39 3.88 -33.97 -10.78
C SER A 39 3.33 -32.94 -9.79
N ALA A 40 2.00 -32.77 -9.78
CA ALA A 40 1.30 -31.86 -8.87
C ALA A 40 1.75 -32.00 -7.41
N THR A 41 2.10 -30.87 -6.80
CA THR A 41 2.62 -30.81 -5.43
C THR A 41 1.59 -31.32 -4.42
N PRO A 42 1.97 -32.19 -3.46
CA PRO A 42 1.08 -32.63 -2.40
C PRO A 42 0.53 -31.44 -1.58
N GLY A 43 -0.74 -31.51 -1.17
CA GLY A 43 -1.36 -30.50 -0.30
C GLY A 43 -2.56 -29.75 -0.90
N TYR A 44 -2.82 -29.91 -2.20
CA TYR A 44 -3.97 -29.29 -2.89
C TYR A 44 -5.33 -29.61 -2.22
N ASN A 45 -5.50 -30.83 -1.69
CA ASN A 45 -6.72 -31.25 -0.98
C ASN A 45 -6.99 -30.43 0.30
N ILE A 46 -5.94 -29.94 0.97
CA ILE A 46 -6.07 -29.14 2.21
C ILE A 46 -6.62 -27.75 1.89
N LEU A 47 -6.26 -27.21 0.72
CA LEU A 47 -6.72 -25.93 0.21
C LEU A 47 -8.09 -26.01 -0.47
N GLY A 48 -8.70 -27.20 -0.53
CA GLY A 48 -9.98 -27.41 -1.20
C GLY A 48 -9.90 -27.35 -2.72
N ILE A 49 -8.71 -27.47 -3.29
CA ILE A 49 -8.47 -27.45 -4.74
C ILE A 49 -8.65 -28.88 -5.27
N SER A 50 -9.31 -29.03 -6.42
CA SER A 50 -9.44 -30.34 -7.07
C SER A 50 -8.10 -30.81 -7.65
N LYS A 51 -7.93 -32.13 -7.81
CA LYS A 51 -6.70 -32.69 -8.39
C LYS A 51 -6.45 -32.17 -9.81
N ASP A 52 -7.50 -32.06 -10.62
CA ASP A 52 -7.40 -31.59 -12.00
C ASP A 52 -6.95 -30.12 -12.04
N ARG A 53 -7.56 -29.27 -11.20
CA ARG A 53 -7.15 -27.85 -11.10
C ARG A 53 -5.73 -27.70 -10.56
N ALA A 54 -5.32 -28.55 -9.62
CA ALA A 54 -3.96 -28.57 -9.09
C ALA A 54 -2.92 -28.96 -10.16
N GLN A 55 -3.29 -29.84 -11.09
CA GLN A 55 -2.43 -30.18 -12.23
C GLN A 55 -2.34 -29.02 -13.23
N GLU A 56 -3.46 -28.37 -13.55
CA GLU A 56 -3.45 -27.17 -14.40
C GLU A 56 -2.56 -26.07 -13.83
N ILE A 57 -2.68 -25.78 -12.52
CA ILE A 57 -1.83 -24.80 -11.85
C ILE A 57 -0.36 -25.20 -11.89
N PHE A 58 -0.05 -26.48 -11.74
CA PHE A 58 1.32 -26.98 -11.86
C PHE A 58 1.87 -26.74 -13.27
N ASP A 59 1.09 -27.05 -14.31
CA ASP A 59 1.50 -26.86 -15.70
C ASP A 59 1.66 -25.36 -16.04
N GLU A 60 0.79 -24.49 -15.51
CA GLU A 60 0.91 -23.03 -15.60
C GLU A 60 2.25 -22.57 -15.00
N VAL A 61 2.55 -22.94 -13.75
CA VAL A 61 3.78 -22.53 -13.05
C VAL A 61 5.02 -23.12 -13.72
N ALA A 62 4.95 -24.35 -14.25
CA ALA A 62 6.03 -24.96 -15.00
C ALA A 62 6.33 -24.19 -16.30
N SER A 63 5.29 -23.67 -16.98
CA SER A 63 5.46 -22.82 -18.17
C SER A 63 6.11 -21.48 -17.86
N GLU A 64 5.94 -20.97 -16.64
CA GLU A 64 6.55 -19.74 -16.11
C GLU A 64 7.91 -19.99 -15.44
N ASN A 65 8.55 -21.15 -15.66
CA ASN A 65 9.83 -21.53 -15.07
C ASN A 65 9.85 -21.47 -13.52
N PHE A 66 8.72 -21.75 -12.87
CA PHE A 66 8.59 -21.73 -11.41
C PHE A 66 8.91 -20.37 -10.77
N GLU A 67 8.73 -19.29 -11.53
CA GLU A 67 8.88 -17.95 -11.00
C GLU A 67 7.86 -17.66 -9.90
N THR A 68 8.34 -17.08 -8.80
CA THR A 68 7.44 -16.60 -7.77
C THR A 68 6.69 -15.36 -8.27
N THR A 69 5.48 -15.12 -7.77
CA THR A 69 4.69 -13.92 -8.10
C THR A 69 5.47 -12.62 -7.88
N LEU A 70 6.34 -12.59 -6.85
CA LEU A 70 7.19 -11.45 -6.54
C LEU A 70 8.28 -11.25 -7.58
N GLN A 71 8.94 -12.32 -8.04
CA GLN A 71 9.94 -12.26 -9.12
C GLN A 71 9.31 -11.81 -10.44
N GLN A 72 8.12 -12.33 -10.77
CA GLN A 72 7.39 -11.91 -11.97
C GLN A 72 7.06 -10.41 -11.90
N GLN A 73 6.61 -9.91 -10.74
CA GLN A 73 6.34 -8.49 -10.54
C GLN A 73 7.60 -7.62 -10.64
N GLN A 74 8.73 -8.08 -10.10
CA GLN A 74 10.01 -7.39 -10.22
C GLN A 74 10.46 -7.28 -11.68
N ARG A 75 10.40 -8.37 -12.45
CA ARG A 75 10.71 -8.34 -13.89
C ARG A 75 9.83 -7.35 -14.65
N MET A 76 8.53 -7.32 -14.36
CA MET A 76 7.63 -6.36 -14.99
C MET A 76 8.03 -4.92 -14.67
N MET A 77 8.34 -4.61 -13.40
CA MET A 77 8.79 -3.27 -13.01
C MET A 77 10.14 -2.89 -13.64
N GLU A 78 11.08 -3.83 -13.73
CA GLU A 78 12.37 -3.61 -14.38
C GLU A 78 12.22 -3.35 -15.88
N SER A 79 11.39 -4.13 -16.58
CA SER A 79 11.11 -3.90 -18.01
C SER A 79 10.49 -2.53 -18.29
N SER A 80 9.58 -2.07 -17.42
CA SER A 80 8.97 -0.74 -17.53
C SER A 80 9.99 0.38 -17.25
N LYS A 81 10.99 0.12 -16.41
CA LYS A 81 12.06 1.07 -16.11
C LYS A 81 13.03 1.22 -17.28
N GLU A 82 13.39 0.14 -17.96
CA GLU A 82 14.28 0.18 -19.13
C GLU A 82 13.63 0.91 -20.33
N GLU A 83 12.32 0.77 -20.53
CA GLU A 83 11.59 1.47 -21.59
C GLU A 83 11.57 3.00 -21.43
N LEU A 84 11.77 3.50 -20.20
CA LEU A 84 11.87 4.93 -19.90
C LEU A 84 13.30 5.48 -20.11
N VAL A 85 14.32 4.64 -20.16
CA VAL A 85 15.73 5.06 -20.32
C VAL A 85 16.10 5.21 -21.79
N THR A 86 15.51 4.43 -22.70
CA THR A 86 15.87 4.42 -24.14
C THR A 86 15.31 5.59 -24.96
N LYS A 87 14.47 6.47 -24.37
CA LYS A 87 13.87 7.63 -25.06
C LYS A 87 14.59 8.97 -24.80
N LYS A 88 15.77 8.98 -24.17
CA LYS A 88 16.48 10.23 -23.84
C LYS A 88 17.69 10.59 -24.73
N ASP A 89 18.06 9.78 -25.71
CA ASP A 89 19.26 10.03 -26.52
C ASP A 89 18.97 10.15 -28.02
N ASP A 90 18.33 11.25 -28.43
CA ASP A 90 18.44 11.77 -29.80
C ASP A 90 18.94 13.23 -29.76
N PRO A 91 20.25 13.48 -29.98
CA PRO A 91 20.76 14.84 -30.12
C PRO A 91 20.84 15.26 -31.59
N LYS A 92 19.73 15.76 -32.16
CA LYS A 92 19.73 16.83 -33.21
C LYS A 92 18.33 17.18 -33.69
N SER A 93 17.91 18.42 -33.43
CA SER A 93 17.07 19.19 -34.35
C SER A 93 17.11 20.66 -33.94
N GLU A 94 17.81 21.48 -34.72
CA GLU A 94 17.78 22.93 -34.60
C GLU A 94 16.45 23.47 -35.14
N GLY A 95 15.82 24.38 -34.39
CA GLY A 95 14.94 25.40 -34.94
C GLY A 95 13.44 25.20 -34.75
N GLY A 96 12.82 26.18 -34.07
CA GLY A 96 11.48 26.66 -34.43
C GLY A 96 10.36 26.43 -33.41
N GLY A 97 10.19 27.40 -32.51
CA GLY A 97 8.92 28.04 -32.17
C GLY A 97 7.71 27.22 -31.69
N GLY A 98 7.25 27.57 -30.48
CA GLY A 98 5.83 27.65 -30.16
C GLY A 98 5.25 26.51 -29.33
N ASP A 99 4.87 26.88 -28.10
CA ASP A 99 3.77 26.40 -27.28
C ASP A 99 3.52 24.90 -27.01
N GLU A 100 3.28 24.67 -25.72
CA GLU A 100 2.65 23.55 -25.04
C GLU A 100 3.52 22.36 -24.55
N VAL A 101 3.35 22.15 -23.24
CA VAL A 101 3.62 20.97 -22.38
C VAL A 101 5.05 20.65 -21.92
N ASP A 102 5.58 21.47 -21.01
CA ASP A 102 6.62 21.06 -20.05
C ASP A 102 6.05 21.03 -18.62
N VAL A 103 5.30 19.96 -18.32
CA VAL A 103 4.86 19.63 -16.95
C VAL A 103 5.06 18.14 -16.72
N MET A 104 6.30 17.65 -16.76
CA MET A 104 6.67 16.42 -16.02
C MET A 104 8.18 16.13 -16.01
N LYS A 105 9.07 17.14 -16.00
CA LYS A 105 10.52 16.91 -15.96
C LYS A 105 11.26 17.73 -14.89
N GLN A 106 10.63 17.90 -13.71
CA GLN A 106 11.25 18.66 -12.61
C GLN A 106 11.23 17.95 -11.24
N VAL A 107 10.93 16.65 -11.15
CA VAL A 107 10.74 16.01 -9.82
C VAL A 107 11.84 15.01 -9.42
N LEU A 108 12.86 14.72 -10.25
CA LEU A 108 13.77 13.60 -9.92
C LEU A 108 15.29 13.85 -9.98
N GLU A 109 15.79 15.08 -10.11
CA GLU A 109 17.25 15.30 -10.23
C GLU A 109 17.86 16.38 -9.30
N GLU A 110 17.18 16.81 -8.24
CA GLU A 110 17.82 17.64 -7.21
C GLU A 110 17.43 17.15 -5.82
N ASN A 111 18.21 16.21 -5.28
CA ASN A 111 18.45 16.05 -3.84
C ASN A 111 19.67 15.14 -3.63
N SER A 112 20.84 15.64 -4.01
CA SER A 112 22.12 15.24 -3.43
C SER A 112 22.78 16.51 -2.90
N ALA A 113 22.87 16.59 -1.56
CA ALA A 113 23.93 17.23 -0.75
C ALA A 113 24.62 18.48 -1.37
N GLU A 114 24.68 19.70 -0.82
CA GLU A 114 24.70 20.25 0.54
C GLU A 114 24.57 21.78 0.37
N ASP A 115 23.82 22.53 1.21
CA ASP A 115 24.32 23.81 1.74
C ASP A 115 23.41 24.35 2.86
N LEU A 116 24.07 24.88 3.87
CA LEU A 116 23.57 25.42 5.11
C LEU A 116 23.23 26.91 4.96
N GLU A 117 22.61 27.43 6.02
CA GLU A 117 22.45 28.85 6.37
C GLU A 117 21.26 29.63 5.77
N LYS A 118 20.24 29.73 6.63
CA LYS A 118 19.62 30.99 7.09
C LYS A 118 18.34 31.45 6.37
N SER A 119 17.23 30.93 6.88
CA SER A 119 16.17 31.81 7.43
C SER A 119 15.38 31.07 8.51
N LYS A 120 15.45 31.62 9.71
CA LYS A 120 14.73 31.22 10.91
C LYS A 120 13.26 31.57 10.73
N GLU A 121 12.38 30.58 10.80
CA GLU A 121 11.14 30.67 11.58
C GLU A 121 10.58 29.26 11.87
N LYS A 122 11.03 28.73 13.01
CA LYS A 122 10.35 27.76 13.89
C LYS A 122 9.57 26.63 13.21
N LYS A 123 10.30 25.67 12.62
CA LYS A 123 9.84 24.27 12.58
C LYS A 123 9.81 23.73 14.02
N ALA A 124 8.61 23.68 14.62
CA ALA A 124 8.38 22.76 15.72
C ALA A 124 8.39 21.33 15.15
N PRO A 125 8.93 20.34 15.89
CA PRO A 125 8.82 18.94 15.50
C PRO A 125 7.33 18.59 15.27
N ALA A 126 7.06 17.65 14.37
CA ALA A 126 5.72 17.11 14.18
C ALA A 126 5.29 16.35 15.44
N GLU A 127 4.92 17.09 16.49
CA GLU A 127 4.42 16.55 17.74
C GLU A 127 3.02 15.98 17.45
N LEU A 128 2.91 14.66 17.49
CA LEU A 128 1.62 13.98 17.53
C LEU A 128 1.00 14.32 18.89
N SER A 129 0.01 15.21 18.87
CA SER A 129 -0.73 15.60 20.06
C SER A 129 -1.80 14.56 20.33
N ILE A 130 -1.59 13.70 21.32
CA ILE A 130 -2.56 12.70 21.75
C ILE A 130 -3.38 13.30 22.88
N TYR A 131 -4.71 13.20 22.84
CA TYR A 131 -5.57 13.69 23.93
C TYR A 131 -6.30 12.53 24.58
N GLU A 132 -6.30 12.44 25.91
CA GLU A 132 -6.96 11.37 26.66
C GLU A 132 -7.95 11.93 27.66
N CYS A 133 -9.17 11.41 27.67
CA CYS A 133 -10.20 11.77 28.62
C CYS A 133 -9.93 11.14 29.99
N GLU A 134 -9.76 11.94 31.04
CA GLU A 134 -9.52 11.44 32.40
C GLU A 134 -10.73 10.72 33.01
N THR A 135 -11.94 11.01 32.53
CA THR A 135 -13.18 10.45 33.08
C THR A 135 -13.43 9.01 32.63
N CYS A 136 -13.05 8.66 31.40
CA CYS A 136 -13.39 7.36 30.80
C CYS A 136 -12.23 6.68 30.04
N GLY A 137 -11.08 7.34 29.89
CA GLY A 137 -9.92 6.80 29.19
C GLY A 137 -9.99 6.89 27.66
N TYR A 138 -10.99 7.56 27.07
CA TYR A 138 -11.08 7.73 25.62
C TYR A 138 -9.89 8.53 25.07
N THR A 139 -9.17 7.97 24.09
CA THR A 139 -7.98 8.58 23.48
C THR A 139 -8.27 9.06 22.05
N LEU A 140 -7.87 10.29 21.75
CA LEU A 140 -7.97 10.94 20.44
C LEU A 140 -6.57 11.19 19.86
N PHE A 141 -6.39 10.86 18.58
CA PHE A 141 -5.15 11.05 17.82
C PHE A 141 -5.36 12.03 16.66
N PRO A 142 -5.56 13.34 16.92
CA PRO A 142 -5.68 14.32 15.85
C PRO A 142 -4.37 14.38 15.05
N SER A 143 -4.50 14.43 13.71
CA SER A 143 -3.36 14.66 12.84
C SER A 143 -2.73 16.02 13.14
N SER A 144 -1.39 16.09 13.19
CA SER A 144 -0.66 17.34 13.40
C SER A 144 -1.11 18.41 12.39
N GLY A 145 -1.45 19.59 12.90
CA GLY A 145 -1.91 20.73 12.09
C GLY A 145 -3.37 20.68 11.63
N ARG A 146 -4.18 19.70 12.08
CA ARG A 146 -5.65 19.66 11.85
C ARG A 146 -6.46 19.50 13.14
N ASP A 147 -5.80 19.55 14.28
CA ASP A 147 -6.37 19.54 15.63
C ASP A 147 -7.54 20.51 15.81
N PHE A 148 -7.44 21.74 15.30
CA PHE A 148 -8.55 22.72 15.38
C PHE A 148 -9.86 22.26 14.72
N LYS A 149 -9.80 21.37 13.71
CA LYS A 149 -10.99 20.85 13.02
C LYS A 149 -11.57 19.61 13.73
N PHE A 150 -10.71 18.81 14.36
CA PHE A 150 -11.09 17.55 15.00
C PHE A 150 -11.33 17.69 16.50
N PHE A 151 -10.83 18.77 17.12
CA PHE A 151 -10.89 19.05 18.54
C PHE A 151 -11.26 20.53 18.81
N PRO A 152 -12.46 20.97 18.36
CA PRO A 152 -12.95 22.33 18.62
C PRO A 152 -13.16 22.58 20.11
N ASP A 153 -13.38 23.83 20.52
CA ASP A 153 -13.56 24.17 21.95
C ASP A 153 -14.83 23.56 22.56
N ASP A 154 -15.87 23.37 21.76
CA ASP A 154 -17.11 22.68 22.16
C ASP A 154 -17.02 21.15 22.02
N PHE A 155 -15.81 20.58 21.95
CA PHE A 155 -15.65 19.14 21.85
C PHE A 155 -16.11 18.43 23.13
N VAL A 156 -16.90 17.38 22.93
CA VAL A 156 -17.46 16.54 24.00
C VAL A 156 -17.02 15.10 23.77
N CYS A 157 -16.61 14.43 24.84
CA CYS A 157 -16.21 13.02 24.78
C CYS A 157 -17.38 12.14 24.28
N PRO A 158 -17.18 11.30 23.26
CA PRO A 158 -18.24 10.44 22.73
C PRO A 158 -18.68 9.34 23.71
N GLU A 159 -17.80 8.93 24.63
CA GLU A 159 -18.06 7.83 25.57
C GLU A 159 -18.79 8.31 26.84
N CYS A 160 -18.35 9.42 27.43
CA CYS A 160 -18.85 9.87 28.74
C CYS A 160 -19.46 11.28 28.75
N GLN A 161 -19.52 11.94 27.60
CA GLN A 161 -20.05 13.30 27.46
C GLN A 161 -19.33 14.37 28.31
N ALA A 162 -18.12 14.08 28.80
CA ALA A 162 -17.30 15.06 29.48
C ALA A 162 -16.83 16.16 28.51
N PRO A 163 -16.74 17.43 28.97
CA PRO A 163 -16.25 18.53 28.15
C PRO A 163 -14.75 18.41 27.87
N LYS A 164 -14.26 19.16 26.88
CA LYS A 164 -12.85 19.27 26.49
C LYS A 164 -11.88 19.48 27.66
N ASP A 165 -12.30 20.18 28.71
CA ASP A 165 -11.48 20.42 29.91
C ASP A 165 -11.02 19.15 30.64
N LYS A 166 -11.66 18.01 30.37
CA LYS A 166 -11.31 16.69 30.94
C LYS A 166 -10.34 15.90 30.06
N PHE A 167 -9.81 16.51 28.99
CA PHE A 167 -8.81 15.88 28.13
C PHE A 167 -7.41 16.38 28.45
N VAL A 168 -6.50 15.44 28.66
CA VAL A 168 -5.07 15.72 28.90
C VAL A 168 -4.28 15.39 27.64
N GLN A 169 -3.43 16.32 27.23
CA GLN A 169 -2.51 16.12 26.11
C GLN A 169 -1.31 15.27 26.55
N LYS A 170 -1.17 14.07 25.97
CA LYS A 170 0.02 13.22 26.08
C LYS A 170 0.91 13.49 24.87
N LYS A 171 2.11 13.99 25.12
CA LYS A 171 3.15 14.09 24.08
C LYS A 171 3.90 12.76 24.01
N GLN A 172 3.85 12.07 22.88
CA GLN A 172 4.77 10.96 22.63
C GLN A 172 6.02 11.52 21.97
N ASN A 173 7.12 11.57 22.73
CA ASN A 173 8.46 11.68 22.14
C ASN A 173 8.77 10.33 21.51
N ILE A 174 8.60 10.23 20.19
CA ILE A 174 9.11 9.12 19.41
C ILE A 174 10.56 9.47 19.07
N ASP A 175 11.44 9.31 20.06
CA ASP A 175 12.89 9.30 19.81
C ASP A 175 13.25 7.90 19.29
N SER A 176 13.60 7.84 18.00
CA SER A 176 14.08 6.64 17.27
C SER A 176 15.44 6.17 17.76
#